data_AF-A0A7Z2PYB3-F1
#
_entry.id   AF-A0A7Z2PYB3-F1
#
_cell.length_a   1.000
_cell.length_b   1.000
_cell.length_c   1.000
_cell.angle_alpha   90.00
_cell.angle_beta   90.00
_cell.angle_gamma   90.00
#
_symmetry.space_group_name_H-M   'P 1'
#
loop_
_entity.id
_entity.type
_entity.pdbx_description
1 polymer ?
#
loop_
_entity_poly.entity_id
_entity_poly.type
_entity_poly.pdbx_seq_one_letter_code
_entity_poly.pdbx_strand_id
1 'polypeptide(L)' 'MVNKVTWQRAGRVTEPGRYMFRYGWLTITAEDLAIWQQFPEASFTLVNLPSSPDAPEEFHLGAFEIPAHPSSPPIDEH' A
#
# COMPACT_ATOMS: atom_id res chain seq x y z
N MET A 1 -6.36 0.67 14.32
CA MET A 1 -7.04 0.52 13.00
C MET A 1 -5.94 0.56 11.95
N VAL A 2 -5.69 -0.53 11.23
CA VAL A 2 -4.58 -0.58 10.25
C VAL A 2 -5.08 0.09 8.97
N ASN A 3 -4.60 1.31 8.68
CA ASN A 3 -4.95 2.00 7.45
C ASN A 3 -4.11 1.40 6.31
N LYS A 4 -4.70 0.50 5.52
CA LYS A 4 -4.06 -0.07 4.33
C LYS A 4 -4.50 0.66 3.05
N VAL A 5 -3.62 0.70 2.06
CA VAL A 5 -3.85 1.33 0.75
C VAL A 5 -3.51 0.36 -0.37
N THR A 6 -4.43 0.23 -1.34
CA THR A 6 -4.22 -0.52 -2.58
C THR A 6 -3.73 0.42 -3.68
N TRP A 7 -3.15 -0.13 -4.75
CA TRP A 7 -2.70 0.68 -5.89
C TRP A 7 -3.81 1.55 -6.49
N GLN A 8 -5.02 1.00 -6.58
CA GLN A 8 -6.20 1.73 -7.04
C GLN A 8 -6.53 2.92 -6.15
N ARG A 9 -6.42 2.75 -4.83
CA ARG A 9 -6.72 3.81 -3.85
C ARG A 9 -5.60 4.85 -3.76
N ALA A 10 -4.38 4.49 -4.13
CA ALA A 10 -3.25 5.40 -4.31
C ALA A 10 -3.32 6.19 -5.62
N GLY A 11 -4.32 5.96 -6.48
CA GLY A 11 -4.49 6.68 -7.74
C GLY A 11 -3.75 6.08 -8.92
N ARG A 12 -3.35 4.79 -8.85
CA ARG A 12 -2.62 4.08 -9.92
C ARG A 12 -1.35 4.80 -10.36
N VAL A 13 -0.58 5.28 -9.39
CA VAL A 13 0.71 5.92 -9.64
C VAL A 13 1.65 5.01 -10.43
N THR A 14 2.43 5.59 -11.32
CA THR A 14 3.37 4.85 -12.19
C THR A 14 4.82 5.24 -11.97
N GLU A 15 5.07 6.30 -11.21
CA GLU A 15 6.40 6.85 -10.97
C GLU A 15 6.65 6.94 -9.46
N PRO A 16 7.90 6.72 -9.01
CA PRO A 16 8.23 6.90 -7.61
C PRO A 16 8.22 8.38 -7.27
N GLY A 17 7.69 8.74 -6.10
CA GLY A 17 7.56 10.13 -5.71
C GLY A 17 6.65 10.36 -4.53
N ARG A 18 6.38 11.63 -4.27
CA ARG A 18 5.52 12.09 -3.19
C ARG A 18 4.20 12.59 -3.76
N TYR A 19 3.12 11.93 -3.36
CA TYR A 19 1.76 12.20 -3.85
C TYR A 19 0.88 12.75 -2.75
N MET A 20 -0.07 13.61 -3.11
CA MET A 20 -1.04 14.13 -2.14
C MET A 20 -1.98 13.02 -1.71
N PHE A 21 -2.10 12.76 -0.42
CA PHE A 21 -2.94 11.71 0.14
C PHE A 21 -3.78 12.24 1.30
N ARG A 22 -5.09 12.39 1.05
CA ARG A 22 -6.05 12.94 2.02
C ARG A 22 -5.62 14.32 2.55
N TYR A 23 -5.11 14.37 3.79
CA TYR A 23 -4.68 15.58 4.50
C TYR A 23 -3.16 15.70 4.61
N GLY A 24 -2.43 14.80 3.94
CA GLY A 24 -0.99 14.72 4.01
C GLY A 24 -0.39 14.25 2.70
N TRP A 25 0.77 13.65 2.81
CA TRP A 25 1.57 13.19 1.68
C TRP A 25 1.86 11.70 1.80
N LEU A 26 1.82 10.99 0.69
CA LEU A 26 2.20 9.59 0.58
C LEU A 26 3.45 9.48 -0.30
N THR A 27 4.53 9.00 0.29
CA THR A 27 5.76 8.68 -0.42
C THR A 27 5.68 7.25 -0.94
N ILE A 28 5.91 7.10 -2.23
CA ILE A 28 5.88 5.82 -2.94
C ILE A 28 7.24 5.62 -3.59
N THR A 29 7.91 4.52 -3.24
CA THR A 29 9.24 4.19 -3.76
C THR A 29 9.15 3.35 -5.03
N ALA A 30 10.29 3.19 -5.72
CA ALA A 30 10.36 2.32 -6.88
C ALA A 30 10.12 0.84 -6.50
N GLU A 31 10.50 0.45 -5.28
CA GLU A 31 10.29 -0.90 -4.74
C GLU A 31 8.80 -1.18 -4.51
N ASP A 32 8.07 -0.20 -3.94
CA ASP A 32 6.63 -0.32 -3.75
C ASP A 32 5.88 -0.45 -5.07
N LEU A 33 6.29 0.32 -6.09
CA LEU A 33 5.74 0.22 -7.43
C LEU A 33 6.02 -1.13 -8.07
N ALA A 34 7.21 -1.69 -7.88
CA ALA A 34 7.54 -3.01 -8.41
C ALA A 34 6.62 -4.10 -7.82
N ILE A 35 6.29 -4.00 -6.52
CA ILE A 35 5.33 -4.89 -5.87
C ILE A 35 3.94 -4.72 -6.48
N TRP A 36 3.45 -3.50 -6.68
CA TRP A 36 2.13 -3.29 -7.32
C TRP A 36 2.08 -3.71 -8.79
N GLN A 37 3.19 -3.59 -9.52
CA GLN A 37 3.30 -4.10 -10.89
C GLN A 37 3.23 -5.63 -10.92
N GLN A 38 3.82 -6.30 -9.94
CA GLN A 38 3.78 -7.77 -9.83
C GLN A 38 2.45 -8.27 -9.24
N PHE A 39 1.90 -7.54 -8.27
CA PHE A 39 0.68 -7.85 -7.53
C PHE A 39 -0.23 -6.62 -7.46
N PRO A 40 -1.07 -6.39 -8.49
CA PRO A 40 -1.94 -5.22 -8.56
C PRO A 40 -2.97 -5.13 -7.42
N GLU A 41 -3.27 -6.26 -6.78
CA GLU A 41 -4.19 -6.37 -5.64
C GLU A 41 -3.49 -6.22 -4.28
N ALA A 42 -2.17 -6.04 -4.25
CA ALA A 42 -1.43 -5.90 -3.00
C ALA A 42 -1.86 -4.63 -2.24
N SER A 43 -2.01 -4.80 -0.93
CA SER A 43 -2.35 -3.73 0.00
C SER A 43 -1.16 -3.43 0.89
N PHE A 44 -0.76 -2.16 0.95
CA PHE A 44 0.32 -1.69 1.80
C PHE A 44 -0.22 -1.07 3.07
N THR A 45 0.45 -1.30 4.19
CA THR A 45 0.17 -0.60 5.44
C THR A 45 0.71 0.83 5.35
N LEU A 46 -0.13 1.82 5.69
CA LEU A 46 0.31 3.21 5.80
C LEU A 46 1.04 3.42 7.12
N VAL A 47 2.32 3.77 7.03
CA VAL A 47 3.15 4.10 8.18
C VAL A 47 3.31 5.61 8.23
N ASN A 48 2.85 6.22 9.32
CA ASN A 48 3.00 7.64 9.58
C ASN A 48 4.44 7.93 9.99
N LEU A 49 5.05 8.92 9.35
CA LEU A 49 6.35 9.45 9.70
C LEU A 49 6.15 10.61 10.68
N PRO A 50 6.96 10.68 11.76
CA PRO A 50 6.87 11.78 12.70
C PRO A 50 7.22 13.09 11.99
N SER A 51 6.20 13.90 11.72
CA SER A 51 6.32 15.26 11.20
C SER A 51 6.18 16.27 12.34
N SER A 52 6.70 17.48 12.15
CA SER A 52 6.48 18.60 13.09
C SER A 52 4.97 18.89 13.24
N PRO A 53 4.50 19.37 14.41
CA PRO A 53 3.07 19.58 14.67
C PRO A 53 2.39 20.55 13.69
N ASP A 54 3.15 21.48 13.10
CA ASP A 54 2.68 22.44 12.09
C ASP A 54 2.87 21.96 10.63
N ALA A 55 3.44 20.76 10.43
CA ALA A 55 3.68 20.21 9.10
C ALA A 55 2.54 19.25 8.69
N PRO A 56 2.22 19.17 7.39
CA PRO A 56 1.27 18.17 6.91
C PRO A 56 1.80 16.76 7.18
N GLU A 57 0.91 15.83 7.55
CA GLU A 57 1.28 14.46 7.85
C GLU A 57 2.00 13.79 6.65
N GLU A 58 3.04 13.03 6.94
CA GLU A 58 3.77 12.26 5.94
C GLU A 58 3.59 10.77 6.18
N PHE A 59 3.25 10.05 5.12
CA PHE A 59 3.03 8.62 5.15
C PHE A 59 3.97 7.95 4.15
N HIS A 60 4.43 6.76 4.48
CA HIS A 60 5.09 5.86 3.53
C HIS A 60 4.42 4.49 3.54
N LEU A 61 4.71 3.72 2.49
CA LEU A 61 4.25 2.35 2.36
C LEU A 61 5.16 1.44 3.20
N GLY A 62 4.55 0.71 4.13
CA GLY A 62 5.23 -0.25 5.00
C GLY A 62 5.06 -1.69 4.51
N ALA A 63 4.76 -2.60 5.44
CA ALA A 63 4.49 -3.99 5.08
C ALA A 63 3.30 -4.12 4.10
N PHE A 64 3.46 -4.97 3.08
CA PHE A 64 2.42 -5.29 2.12
C PHE A 64 1.84 -6.69 2.36
N GLU A 65 0.60 -6.87 1.92
CA GLU A 65 -0.05 -8.16 1.85
C GLU A 65 -0.70 -8.37 0.49
N ILE A 66 -0.67 -9.61 0.03
CA ILE A 66 -1.33 -10.04 -1.20
C ILE A 66 -2.58 -10.80 -0.75
N PRO A 67 -3.78 -10.44 -1.22
CA PRO A 67 -4.96 -11.23 -0.92
C PRO A 67 -4.72 -12.66 -1.45
N ALA A 68 -4.78 -13.64 -0.55
CA ALA A 68 -4.72 -15.03 -0.95
C ALA A 68 -5.96 -15.31 -1.81
N HIS A 69 -5.78 -15.51 -3.11
CA HIS A 69 -6.83 -16.13 -3.92
C HIS A 69 -7.19 -17.46 -3.24
N PRO A 70 -8.47 -17.77 -2.99
CA PRO A 70 -8.89 -19.04 -2.41
C PRO A 70 -8.73 -20.15 -3.45
N SER A 71 -7.49 -20.47 -3.81
CA SER A 71 -7.14 -21.59 -4.67
C SER A 71 -6.83 -22.78 -3.80
N SER A 72 -7.89 -23.39 -3.27
CA SER A 72 -8.10 -24.85 -3.14
C SER A 72 -9.13 -25.11 -2.02
N PRO A 73 -10.32 -25.66 -2.31
CA PRO A 73 -11.06 -26.34 -1.25
C PRO A 73 -10.20 -27.49 -0.71
N PRO A 74 -10.25 -27.82 0.59
CA PRO A 74 -9.62 -29.01 1.10
C PRO A 74 -10.19 -30.20 0.32
N ILE A 75 -9.35 -30.93 -0.40
CA ILE A 75 -9.74 -32.20 -0.99
C ILE A 75 -10.01 -33.11 0.22
N ASP A 76 -11.28 -33.31 0.50
CA ASP A 76 -11.78 -34.34 1.41
C ASP A 76 -11.42 -35.69 0.77
N GLU A 77 -10.30 -36.29 1.21
CA GLU A 77 -10.00 -37.68 0.90
C GLU A 77 -10.85 -38.56 1.82
N HIS A 78 -11.81 -39.26 1.20
CA HIS A 78 -12.72 -40.24 1.80
C HIS A 78 -12.05 -41.59 2.05
#